data_AF-A0A3B4HCA8-F1
#
_entry.id   AF-A0A3B4HCA8-F1
#
_cell.length_a   1.000
_cell.length_b   1.000
_cell.length_c   1.000
_cell.angle_alpha   90.00
_cell.angle_beta   90.00
_cell.angle_gamma   90.00
#
_symmetry.space_group_name_H-M   'P 1'
#
loop_
_entity.id
_entity.type
_entity.pdbx_description
1 polymer ?
#
loop_
_entity_poly.entity_id
_entity_poly.type
_entity_poly.pdbx_seq_one_letter_code
_entity_poly.pdbx_strand_id
1 'polypeptide(L)'
;MASILDEYEDSQNIRQSAQQHSRLSSTNIGITHSGFVNARLEEEKPIFNKQRIDFTPPEKINHLAVCNNQLCMSLGKDTLLRQIVQFKM
;
A
#
# COMPACT_ATOMS: atom_id res chain seq x y z
N MET A 1 -3.16 44.30 29.55
CA MET A 1 -3.17 43.66 28.23
C MET A 1 -2.83 42.21 28.49
N ALA A 2 -3.81 41.30 28.49
CA ALA A 2 -3.52 39.88 28.62
C ALA A 2 -2.92 39.41 27.29
N SER A 3 -1.84 38.63 27.34
CA SER A 3 -1.27 38.02 26.14
C SER A 3 -2.22 36.91 25.67
N ILE A 4 -2.34 36.70 24.36
CA ILE A 4 -3.09 35.55 23.79
C ILE A 4 -2.63 34.22 24.41
N LEU A 5 -1.36 34.17 24.86
CA LEU A 5 -0.80 33.02 25.56
C LEU A 5 -1.43 32.80 26.95
N ASP A 6 -1.67 33.87 27.71
CA ASP A 6 -2.27 33.78 29.05
C ASP A 6 -3.74 33.30 28.97
N GLU A 7 -4.50 33.77 27.96
CA GLU A 7 -5.89 33.35 27.72
C GLU A 7 -5.99 31.85 27.34
N TYR A 8 -4.96 31.30 26.71
CA TYR A 8 -4.90 29.88 26.34
C TYR A 8 -4.63 28.98 27.55
N GLU A 9 -3.76 29.41 28.47
CA GLU A 9 -3.42 28.65 29.68
C GLU A 9 -4.62 28.56 30.65
N ASP A 10 -5.34 29.66 30.87
CA ASP A 10 -6.54 29.68 31.71
C ASP A 10 -7.65 28.79 31.13
N SER A 11 -7.84 28.83 29.80
CA SER A 11 -8.83 28.01 29.08
C SER A 11 -8.54 26.51 29.18
N GLN A 12 -7.27 26.10 29.29
CA GLN A 12 -6.89 24.71 29.47
C GLN A 12 -7.12 24.23 30.91
N ASN A 13 -6.80 25.08 31.90
CA ASN A 13 -6.93 24.72 33.32
C ASN A 13 -8.40 24.50 33.73
N ILE A 14 -9.31 25.34 33.24
CA ILE A 14 -10.76 25.25 33.49
C ILE A 14 -11.38 23.98 32.87
N ARG A 15 -10.80 23.45 31.77
CA ARG A 15 -11.30 22.25 31.10
C ARG A 15 -10.83 20.95 31.73
N GLN A 16 -9.68 20.95 32.40
CA GLN A 16 -9.17 19.75 33.09
C GLN A 16 -9.96 19.42 34.37
N SER A 17 -10.47 20.43 35.07
CA SER A 17 -11.29 20.22 36.28
C SER A 17 -12.71 19.73 35.99
N ALA A 18 -13.24 19.99 34.79
CA ALA A 18 -14.59 19.57 34.38
C ALA A 18 -14.64 18.14 33.78
N GLN A 19 -13.50 17.52 33.45
CA GLN A 19 -13.46 16.22 32.75
C GLN A 19 -13.51 14.98 33.66
N GLN A 20 -13.69 15.13 34.97
CA GLN A 20 -13.87 13.97 35.86
C GLN A 20 -15.27 13.32 35.79
N HIS A 21 -16.23 13.87 35.04
CA HIS A 21 -17.61 13.38 35.08
C HIS A 21 -18.28 13.32 33.70
N SER A 22 -17.76 12.53 32.76
CA SER A 22 -18.58 12.09 31.62
C SER A 22 -17.97 10.86 30.96
N ARG A 23 -18.49 9.69 31.35
CA ARG A 23 -18.32 8.44 30.60
C ARG A 23 -19.28 8.48 29.42
N LEU A 24 -18.81 7.93 28.29
CA LEU A 24 -19.52 7.65 27.04
C LEU A 24 -19.85 8.85 26.15
N SER A 25 -19.17 8.94 25.00
CA SER A 25 -19.80 9.12 23.68
C SER A 25 -18.78 8.96 22.56
N SER A 26 -18.91 7.83 21.86
CA SER A 26 -18.33 7.54 20.56
C SER A 26 -18.57 8.69 19.57
N THR A 27 -17.55 9.53 19.34
CA THR A 27 -17.50 10.42 18.17
C THR A 27 -16.05 10.59 17.72
N ASN A 28 -15.70 9.80 16.71
CA ASN A 28 -14.84 10.07 15.55
C ASN A 28 -13.97 11.36 15.48
N ILE A 29 -13.23 11.75 16.52
CA ILE A 29 -12.18 12.76 16.43
C ILE A 29 -10.85 12.12 16.86
N GLY A 30 -10.33 11.27 15.98
CA GLY A 30 -9.06 10.59 16.13
C GLY A 30 -7.91 11.39 15.53
N ILE A 31 -7.66 12.61 16.00
CA ILE A 31 -6.34 13.24 15.86
C ILE A 31 -5.74 13.25 17.26
N THR A 32 -5.05 12.16 17.56
CA THR A 32 -4.41 11.93 18.85
C THR A 32 -3.37 13.01 19.09
N HIS A 33 -3.45 13.71 20.23
CA HIS A 33 -2.47 14.66 20.74
C HIS A 33 -1.09 14.02 21.09
N SER A 34 -0.90 12.75 20.72
CA SER A 34 0.35 11.99 20.73
C SER A 34 0.87 12.01 19.29
N GLY A 35 1.98 12.69 19.02
CA GLY A 35 2.51 13.00 17.69
C GLY A 35 2.98 11.81 16.84
N PHE A 36 2.38 10.63 16.99
CA PHE A 36 2.68 9.45 16.19
C PHE A 36 1.42 8.95 15.50
N VAL A 37 1.35 9.17 14.19
CA VAL A 37 0.35 8.56 13.30
C VAL A 37 0.89 7.22 12.85
N ASN A 38 0.27 6.12 13.29
CA ASN A 38 0.62 4.78 12.83
C ASN A 38 -0.02 4.55 11.45
N ALA A 39 0.66 4.99 10.39
CA ALA A 39 0.26 4.72 9.02
C ALA A 39 0.58 3.26 8.65
N ARG A 40 -0.17 2.31 9.21
CA ARG A 40 -0.13 0.93 8.75
C ARG A 40 -0.78 0.89 7.37
N LEU A 41 0.01 0.57 6.35
CA LEU A 41 -0.51 0.18 5.05
C LEU A 41 -1.39 -1.06 5.27
N GLU A 42 -2.64 -1.03 4.83
CA GLU A 42 -3.48 -2.23 4.85
C GLU A 42 -2.79 -3.31 4.02
N GLU A 43 -2.55 -4.47 4.65
CA GLU A 43 -1.98 -5.70 4.09
C GLU A 43 -0.77 -5.52 3.15
N GLU A 44 0.44 -5.73 3.67
CA GLU A 44 1.66 -5.80 2.87
C GLU A 44 1.67 -7.07 1.98
N LYS A 45 0.91 -7.05 0.89
CA LYS A 45 0.99 -8.08 -0.15
C LYS A 45 2.35 -7.97 -0.84
N PRO A 46 3.10 -9.07 -1.02
CA PRO A 46 4.39 -9.02 -1.69
C PRO A 46 4.24 -8.44 -3.09
N ILE A 47 5.02 -7.40 -3.38
CA ILE A 47 5.02 -6.69 -4.65
C ILE A 47 5.73 -7.47 -5.78
N PHE A 48 6.47 -8.53 -5.44
CA PHE A 48 7.14 -9.42 -6.38
C PHE A 48 6.66 -10.86 -6.20
N ASN A 49 6.33 -11.51 -7.31
CA ASN A 49 6.05 -12.94 -7.37
C ASN A 49 6.91 -13.57 -8.46
N LYS A 50 7.56 -14.69 -8.16
CA LYS A 50 8.33 -15.48 -9.13
C LYS A 50 7.56 -16.76 -9.44
N GLN A 51 6.92 -16.77 -10.61
CA GLN A 51 6.27 -17.97 -11.13
C GLN A 51 7.14 -18.61 -12.22
N ARG A 52 7.39 -19.92 -12.10
CA ARG A 52 8.00 -20.71 -13.17
C ARG A 52 6.90 -21.21 -14.11
N ILE A 53 7.13 -21.10 -15.40
CA ILE A 53 6.29 -21.70 -16.43
C ILE A 53 7.04 -22.92 -16.95
N ASP A 54 6.46 -24.10 -16.78
CA ASP A 54 6.98 -25.32 -17.38
C ASP A 54 6.51 -25.39 -18.83
N PHE A 55 7.42 -24.99 -19.72
CA PHE A 55 7.22 -24.97 -21.16
C PHE A 55 8.37 -25.72 -21.82
N THR A 56 8.04 -26.74 -22.61
CA THR A 56 9.00 -27.47 -23.44
C THR A 56 8.83 -26.99 -24.87
N PRO A 57 9.67 -26.05 -25.35
CA PRO A 57 9.58 -25.60 -26.73
C PRO A 57 9.90 -26.75 -27.70
N PRO A 58 9.25 -26.80 -28.88
CA PRO A 58 9.55 -27.81 -29.89
C PRO A 58 10.95 -27.66 -30.48
N GLU A 59 11.51 -26.45 -30.45
CA GLU A 59 12.86 -26.13 -30.92
C GLU A 59 13.59 -25.18 -29.97
N LYS A 60 14.88 -24.95 -30.21
CA LYS A 60 15.67 -24.01 -29.39
C LYS A 60 15.10 -22.59 -29.50
N ILE A 61 15.01 -21.91 -28.36
CA ILE A 61 14.66 -20.49 -28.29
C ILE A 61 15.89 -19.66 -28.65
N ASN A 62 15.76 -18.82 -29.68
CA ASN A 62 16.83 -17.93 -30.14
C ASN A 62 16.72 -16.55 -29.48
N HIS A 63 15.51 -15.98 -29.49
CA HIS A 63 15.21 -14.69 -28.86
C HIS A 63 13.88 -14.75 -28.12
N LEU A 64 13.79 -14.03 -27.00
CA LEU A 64 12.62 -13.94 -26.15
C LEU A 64 12.41 -12.48 -25.72
N ALA A 65 11.20 -11.98 -25.88
CA ALA A 65 10.79 -10.64 -25.46
C ALA A 65 9.42 -10.68 -24.80
N VAL A 66 9.19 -9.79 -23.83
CA VAL A 66 7.90 -9.62 -23.15
C VAL A 66 7.43 -8.19 -23.33
N CYS A 67 6.21 -8.01 -23.83
CA CYS A 67 5.57 -6.71 -23.93
C CYS A 67 4.06 -6.84 -23.77
N ASN A 68 3.41 -5.87 -23.11
CA ASN A 68 1.95 -5.83 -22.96
C ASN A 68 1.32 -7.19 -22.55
N ASN A 69 1.87 -7.82 -21.51
CA ASN A 69 1.43 -9.13 -21.00
C ASN A 69 1.51 -10.28 -22.02
N GLN A 70 2.30 -10.12 -23.08
CA GLN A 70 2.53 -11.12 -24.10
C GLN A 70 4.01 -11.51 -24.12
N LEU A 71 4.22 -12.81 -24.19
CA LEU A 71 5.51 -13.42 -24.39
C LEU A 71 5.67 -13.72 -25.89
N CYS A 72 6.68 -13.13 -26.51
CA CYS A 72 7.04 -13.40 -27.91
C CYS A 72 8.39 -14.13 -27.93
N MET A 73 8.44 -15.27 -28.60
CA MET A 73 9.64 -16.08 -28.76
C MET A 73 9.89 -16.41 -30.22
N SER A 74 11.15 -16.33 -30.63
CA SER A 74 11.61 -16.92 -31.89
C SER A 74 12.24 -18.28 -31.60
N LEU A 75 11.74 -19.28 -32.29
CA LEU A 75 12.23 -20.65 -32.25
C LEU A 75 13.19 -20.87 -33.43
N GLY A 76 13.72 -22.08 -33.58
CA GLY A 76 14.38 -22.48 -34.81
C GLY A 76 13.42 -22.50 -36.02
N LYS A 77 13.99 -22.54 -37.23
CA LYS A 77 13.27 -22.60 -38.52
C LYS A 77 12.27 -21.46 -38.74
N ASP A 78 12.64 -20.24 -38.34
CA ASP A 78 11.85 -19.01 -38.54
C ASP A 78 10.43 -19.06 -37.96
N THR A 79 10.20 -19.95 -36.98
CA THR A 79 8.90 -20.07 -36.31
C THR A 79 8.81 -19.07 -35.16
N LEU A 80 7.73 -18.27 -35.16
CA LEU A 80 7.41 -17.35 -34.08
C LEU A 80 6.27 -17.91 -33.21
N LEU A 81 6.47 -17.88 -31.90
CA LEU A 81 5.44 -18.26 -30.92
C LEU A 81 5.06 -17.04 -30.08
N ARG A 82 3.78 -16.69 -30.10
CA ARG A 82 3.17 -15.63 -29.28
C ARG A 82 2.22 -16.25 -28.28
N GLN A 83 2.46 -16.01 -27.00
CA GLN A 83 1.62 -16.53 -25.91
C GLN A 83 1.18 -15.41 -24.98
N ILE A 84 -0.10 -15.45 -24.57
CA ILE A 84 -0.63 -14.54 -23.55
C ILE A 84 -0.16 -15.04 -22.19
N VAL A 85 0.45 -14.15 -21.40
CA VAL A 85 0.92 -14.48 -20.06
C VAL A 85 -0.11 -14.02 -19.04
N GLN A 86 -0.85 -14.97 -18.49
CA GLN A 86 -1.79 -14.72 -17.40
C GLN A 86 -1.15 -15.11 -16.08
N PHE A 87 -0.58 -14.13 -15.37
CA PHE A 87 -0.13 -14.32 -13.99
C PHE A 87 -1.33 -14.14 -13.06
N LYS A 88 -1.78 -15.21 -12.41
CA LYS A 88 -2.80 -15.13 -11.35
C LYS A 88 -2.11 -14.69 -10.07
N MET A 89 -2.48 -13.51 -9.56
CA MET A 89 -1.92 -12.89 -8.37
C MET A 89 -2.53 -13.42 -7.07
#